data_AF-A0A953CWM8-F1
#
_entry.id   AF-A0A953CWM8-F1
#
_cell.length_a   1.000
_cell.length_b   1.000
_cell.length_c   1.000
_cell.angle_alpha   90.00
_cell.angle_beta   90.00
_cell.angle_gamma   90.00
#
_symmetry.space_group_name_H-M   'P 1'
#
loop_
_entity.id
_entity.type
_entity.pdbx_description
1 polymer ?
#
loop_
_entity_poly.entity_id
_entity_poly.type
_entity_poly.pdbx_seq_one_letter_code
_entity_poly.pdbx_strand_id
1 'polypeptide(L)'
;MSAQGKSEQDFQQEYQKAIERIRTMPDGAVGWVLRFLQTDLEALTPTEWTLVAFEVAAFVDETGDRFGGMVAPESGWSVEGVPHAKNYQTIPSRKEAQDIQTAVLEQLELYWHEGHTAFTFPQMTLVVVSPGTFSDETGTIFVIAKRKAKEFEYRFVHLLAQSGDYIRRCPECAKIYLAIRRDQLYCQPRCQNRVAARKWRESRKTDQKTERRKEDRHGKKRGKG
;
A
#
# COMPACT_ATOMS: atom_id res chain seq x y z
N MET A 1 30.63 -0.95 25.97
CA MET A 1 29.90 -0.28 24.86
C MET A 1 29.44 1.08 25.33
N SER A 2 29.60 2.12 24.50
CA SER A 2 29.02 3.45 24.77
C SER A 2 27.49 3.39 24.71
N ALA A 3 26.81 4.32 25.39
CA ALA A 3 25.35 4.44 25.30
C ALA A 3 24.87 4.62 23.86
N GLN A 4 25.63 5.40 23.07
CA GLN A 4 25.39 5.61 21.65
C GLN A 4 25.55 4.31 20.83
N GLY A 5 26.61 3.54 21.05
CA GLY A 5 26.82 2.28 20.34
C GLY A 5 25.73 1.23 20.65
N LYS A 6 25.15 1.30 21.86
CA LYS A 6 23.99 0.46 22.21
C LYS A 6 22.72 0.90 21.48
N SER A 7 22.40 2.19 21.46
CA SER A 7 21.23 2.69 20.73
C SER A 7 21.32 2.44 19.21
N GLU A 8 22.50 2.56 18.63
CA GLU A 8 22.71 2.25 17.21
C GLU A 8 22.45 0.76 16.95
N GLN A 9 22.97 -0.13 17.79
CA GLN A 9 22.76 -1.56 17.65
C GLN A 9 21.27 -1.94 17.82
N ASP A 10 20.60 -1.39 18.82
CA ASP A 10 19.17 -1.64 19.07
C ASP A 10 18.31 -1.16 17.89
N PHE A 11 18.60 0.03 17.35
CA PHE A 11 17.95 0.55 16.15
C PHE A 11 18.15 -0.38 14.95
N GLN A 12 19.40 -0.78 14.67
CA GLN A 12 19.69 -1.67 13.55
C GLN A 12 18.99 -3.02 13.66
N GLN A 13 18.90 -3.58 14.88
CA GLN A 13 18.17 -4.82 15.10
C GLN A 13 16.68 -4.68 14.78
N GLU A 14 16.02 -3.63 15.27
CA GLU A 14 14.60 -3.40 14.97
C GLU A 14 14.36 -3.09 13.49
N TYR A 15 15.28 -2.36 12.87
CA TYR A 15 15.24 -2.07 11.44
C TYR A 15 15.33 -3.34 10.59
N GLN A 16 16.26 -4.25 10.91
CA GLN A 16 16.38 -5.52 10.20
C GLN A 16 15.16 -6.42 10.39
N LYS A 17 14.59 -6.43 11.61
CA LYS A 17 13.31 -7.14 11.84
C LYS A 17 12.19 -6.56 10.99
N ALA A 18 12.15 -5.24 10.80
CA ALA A 18 11.15 -4.59 9.94
C ALA A 18 11.30 -4.99 8.47
N ILE A 19 12.53 -5.01 7.95
CA ILE A 19 12.82 -5.52 6.60
C ILE A 19 12.33 -6.96 6.45
N GLU A 20 12.63 -7.82 7.43
CA GLU A 20 12.22 -9.22 7.39
C GLU A 20 10.69 -9.39 7.43
N ARG A 21 9.98 -8.59 8.23
CA ARG A 21 8.51 -8.58 8.26
C ARG A 21 7.90 -8.19 6.92
N ILE A 22 8.51 -7.24 6.19
CA ILE A 22 8.07 -6.86 4.84
C ILE A 22 8.32 -7.99 3.85
N ARG A 23 9.53 -8.56 3.85
CA ARG A 23 9.94 -9.64 2.92
C ARG A 23 9.11 -10.91 3.06
N THR A 24 8.76 -11.27 4.30
CA THR A 24 7.98 -12.47 4.62
C THR A 24 6.47 -12.25 4.52
N MET A 25 6.03 -11.02 4.24
CA MET A 25 4.62 -10.73 4.04
C MET A 25 4.10 -11.47 2.79
N PRO A 26 2.87 -12.01 2.80
CA PRO A 26 2.22 -12.43 1.57
C PRO A 26 2.26 -11.28 0.56
N ASP A 27 2.67 -11.56 -0.67
CA ASP A 27 2.85 -10.57 -1.74
C ASP A 27 3.97 -9.53 -1.48
N GLY A 28 4.87 -9.81 -0.52
CA GLY A 28 6.06 -9.02 -0.21
C GLY A 28 5.76 -7.54 0.06
N ALA A 29 6.56 -6.65 -0.54
CA ALA A 29 6.41 -5.20 -0.41
C ALA A 29 5.03 -4.69 -0.87
N VAL A 30 4.41 -5.34 -1.87
CA VAL A 30 3.05 -5.01 -2.33
C VAL A 30 2.03 -5.35 -1.26
N GLY A 31 2.09 -6.56 -0.70
CA GLY A 31 1.20 -6.95 0.38
C GLY A 31 1.34 -6.06 1.60
N TRP A 32 2.57 -5.69 1.95
CA TRP A 32 2.82 -4.74 3.02
C TRP A 32 2.21 -3.37 2.75
N VAL A 33 2.44 -2.76 1.58
CA VAL A 33 1.90 -1.42 1.31
C VAL A 33 0.38 -1.41 1.33
N LEU A 34 -0.27 -2.46 0.79
CA LEU A 34 -1.73 -2.57 0.82
C LEU A 34 -2.26 -2.72 2.25
N ARG A 35 -1.54 -3.43 3.13
CA ARG A 35 -1.88 -3.51 4.56
C ARG A 35 -1.70 -2.16 5.25
N PHE A 36 -0.57 -1.51 5.02
CA PHE A 36 -0.25 -0.20 5.59
C PHE A 36 -1.32 0.83 5.23
N LEU A 37 -1.71 0.94 3.96
CA LEU A 37 -2.75 1.88 3.49
C LEU A 37 -4.12 1.70 4.14
N GLN A 38 -4.38 0.52 4.71
CA GLN A 38 -5.66 0.18 5.35
C GLN A 38 -5.55 0.10 6.87
N THR A 39 -4.39 0.41 7.44
CA THR A 39 -4.17 0.38 8.89
C THR A 39 -4.63 1.70 9.49
N ASP A 40 -5.50 1.63 10.50
CA ASP A 40 -5.88 2.78 11.31
C ASP A 40 -4.72 3.13 12.25
N LEU A 41 -3.92 4.12 11.85
CA LEU A 41 -2.72 4.53 12.59
C LEU A 41 -3.05 5.20 13.94
N GLU A 42 -4.27 5.71 14.11
CA GLU A 42 -4.69 6.38 15.34
C GLU A 42 -5.11 5.37 16.41
N ALA A 43 -5.67 4.23 15.99
CA ALA A 43 -6.03 3.13 16.87
C ALA A 43 -4.83 2.34 17.40
N LEU A 44 -3.62 2.54 16.85
CA LEU A 44 -2.42 1.81 17.27
C LEU A 44 -1.93 2.26 18.64
N THR A 45 -1.64 1.27 19.49
CA THR A 45 -0.86 1.49 20.72
C THR A 45 0.53 2.05 20.39
N PRO A 46 1.23 2.67 21.35
CA PRO A 46 2.57 3.18 21.12
C PRO A 46 3.53 2.12 20.57
N THR A 47 3.46 0.88 21.08
CA THR A 47 4.31 -0.23 20.63
C THR A 47 3.99 -0.66 19.21
N GLU A 48 2.71 -0.80 18.86
CA GLU A 48 2.31 -1.17 17.49
C GLU A 48 2.69 -0.09 16.49
N TRP A 49 2.53 1.18 16.87
CA TRP A 49 2.97 2.29 16.04
C TRP A 49 4.49 2.28 15.82
N THR A 50 5.29 2.05 16.85
CA THR A 50 6.74 1.92 16.69
C THR A 50 7.10 0.86 15.66
N LEU A 51 6.45 -0.31 15.70
CA LEU A 51 6.68 -1.37 14.71
C LEU A 51 6.33 -0.91 13.29
N VAL A 52 5.19 -0.25 13.11
CA VAL A 52 4.77 0.29 11.80
C VAL A 52 5.71 1.40 11.33
N ALA A 53 6.18 2.27 12.21
CA ALA A 53 7.12 3.34 11.85
C ALA A 53 8.45 2.78 11.33
N PHE A 54 8.99 1.74 11.99
CA PHE A 54 10.16 1.02 11.49
C PHE A 54 9.89 0.37 10.13
N GLU A 55 8.71 -0.21 9.93
CA GLU A 55 8.35 -0.81 8.64
C GLU A 55 8.20 0.24 7.52
N VAL A 56 7.63 1.41 7.79
CA VAL A 56 7.53 2.49 6.80
C VAL A 56 8.93 2.98 6.39
N ALA A 57 9.84 3.14 7.35
CA ALA A 57 11.22 3.50 7.06
C ALA A 57 11.93 2.39 6.25
N ALA A 58 11.80 1.13 6.69
CA ALA A 58 12.40 -0.03 6.05
C ALA A 58 11.86 -0.30 4.63
N PHE A 59 10.58 -0.02 4.37
CA PHE A 59 9.97 -0.18 3.05
C PHE A 59 10.72 0.63 1.99
N VAL A 60 11.07 1.88 2.32
CA VAL A 60 11.76 2.78 1.40
C VAL A 60 13.12 2.24 0.97
N ASP A 61 13.86 1.67 1.92
CA ASP A 61 15.20 1.13 1.67
C ASP A 61 15.14 -0.27 1.05
N GLU A 62 14.23 -1.15 1.49
CA GLU A 62 14.05 -2.50 0.91
C GLU A 62 13.66 -2.44 -0.55
N THR A 63 12.75 -1.53 -0.89
CA THR A 63 12.26 -1.37 -2.26
C THR A 63 13.27 -0.64 -3.13
N GLY A 64 14.30 -0.03 -2.55
CA GLY A 64 15.24 0.80 -3.30
C GLY A 64 16.08 0.04 -4.31
N ASP A 65 16.57 -1.13 -3.93
CA ASP A 65 17.38 -1.98 -4.81
C ASP A 65 16.52 -2.68 -5.87
N ARG A 66 15.23 -2.89 -5.59
CA ARG A 66 14.30 -3.65 -6.45
C ARG A 66 13.50 -2.77 -7.40
N PHE A 67 13.17 -1.54 -6.97
CA PHE A 67 12.18 -0.68 -7.60
C PHE A 67 12.69 0.77 -7.65
N GLY A 68 13.20 1.18 -8.82
CA GLY A 68 13.50 2.58 -9.11
C GLY A 68 14.91 3.07 -8.80
N GLY A 69 15.86 2.19 -8.46
CA GLY A 69 17.26 2.54 -8.25
C GLY A 69 17.53 3.35 -6.96
N MET A 70 18.76 3.75 -6.70
CA MET A 70 19.08 4.45 -5.46
C MET A 70 18.50 5.87 -5.41
N VAL A 71 17.89 6.22 -4.28
CA VAL A 71 17.40 7.58 -3.99
C VAL A 71 18.14 8.08 -2.76
N ALA A 72 18.72 9.28 -2.87
CA ALA A 72 19.46 9.93 -1.80
C ALA A 72 18.62 11.08 -1.24
N PRO A 73 17.95 10.90 -0.09
CA PRO A 73 17.16 11.97 0.48
C PRO A 73 18.03 13.02 1.17
N GLU A 74 17.71 14.30 0.95
CA GLU A 74 18.40 15.44 1.60
C GLU A 74 18.12 15.50 3.10
N SER A 75 16.97 14.96 3.54
CA SER A 75 16.58 14.85 4.94
C SER A 75 16.07 13.45 5.28
N GLY A 76 16.34 13.01 6.50
CA GLY A 76 15.70 11.83 7.08
C GLY A 76 14.21 12.04 7.35
N TRP A 77 13.63 11.07 8.05
CA TRP A 77 12.30 11.19 8.64
C TRP A 77 12.31 12.15 9.85
N SER A 78 11.13 12.57 10.31
CA SER A 78 11.04 13.58 11.39
C SER A 78 11.40 13.08 12.79
N VAL A 79 11.44 11.76 13.05
CA VAL A 79 11.75 11.21 14.37
C VAL A 79 13.13 10.55 14.36
N GLU A 80 14.01 10.99 15.25
CA GLU A 80 15.31 10.36 15.48
C GLU A 80 15.14 8.98 16.13
N GLY A 81 15.70 7.94 15.51
CA GLY A 81 15.75 6.60 16.09
C GLY A 81 16.97 6.34 16.97
N VAL A 82 18.00 7.18 16.83
CA VAL A 82 19.24 7.18 17.61
C VAL A 82 19.58 8.64 17.96
N PRO A 83 20.12 8.95 19.16
CA PRO A 83 20.51 10.31 19.49
C PRO A 83 21.48 10.90 18.45
N HIS A 84 21.17 12.09 17.94
CA HIS A 84 21.96 12.77 16.89
C HIS A 84 21.99 12.02 15.54
N ALA A 85 20.98 11.16 15.29
CA ALA A 85 20.78 10.55 13.99
C ALA A 85 20.69 11.64 12.92
N LYS A 86 21.42 11.45 11.82
CA LYS A 86 21.31 12.30 10.63
C LYS A 86 20.16 11.78 9.76
N ASN A 87 20.30 11.89 8.44
CA ASN A 87 19.31 11.41 7.46
C ASN A 87 19.09 9.88 7.51
N TYR A 88 20.03 9.16 8.11
CA TYR A 88 20.00 7.71 8.30
C TYR A 88 19.68 7.42 9.77
N GLN A 89 18.92 6.36 10.04
CA GLN A 89 18.46 5.98 11.39
C GLN A 89 17.35 6.87 11.99
N THR A 90 16.46 7.35 11.13
CA THR A 90 15.25 8.06 11.50
C THR A 90 14.02 7.20 11.13
N ILE A 91 12.88 7.48 11.76
CA ILE A 91 11.58 6.86 11.46
C ILE A 91 10.51 7.94 11.28
N PRO A 92 9.43 7.70 10.51
CA PRO A 92 8.38 8.70 10.34
C PRO A 92 7.68 9.01 11.65
N SER A 93 7.17 10.23 11.76
CA SER A 93 6.11 10.52 12.73
C SER A 93 4.79 9.92 12.26
N ARG A 94 3.83 9.80 13.20
CA ARG A 94 2.49 9.32 12.87
C ARG A 94 1.82 10.22 11.83
N LYS A 95 2.02 11.54 11.93
CA LYS A 95 1.49 12.51 10.97
C LYS A 95 2.07 12.30 9.58
N GLU A 96 3.39 12.11 9.46
CA GLU A 96 4.01 11.81 8.17
C GLU A 96 3.48 10.52 7.55
N ALA A 97 3.27 9.47 8.34
CA ALA A 97 2.70 8.22 7.83
C ALA A 97 1.24 8.38 7.39
N GLN A 98 0.43 9.17 8.11
CA GLN A 98 -0.93 9.51 7.68
C GLN A 98 -0.92 10.32 6.37
N ASP A 99 -0.02 11.31 6.25
CA ASP A 99 0.11 12.10 5.04
C ASP A 99 0.49 11.23 3.83
N ILE A 100 1.37 10.24 4.04
CA ILE A 100 1.69 9.22 3.04
C ILE A 100 0.47 8.38 2.69
N GLN A 101 -0.29 7.88 3.68
CA GLN A 101 -1.52 7.11 3.42
C GLN A 101 -2.49 7.91 2.55
N THR A 102 -2.74 9.18 2.91
CA THR A 102 -3.63 10.06 2.16
C THR A 102 -3.14 10.26 0.73
N ALA A 103 -1.89 10.69 0.54
CA ALA A 103 -1.35 10.96 -0.79
C ALA A 103 -1.38 9.71 -1.67
N VAL A 104 -0.98 8.55 -1.14
CA VAL A 104 -0.94 7.30 -1.90
C VAL A 104 -2.34 6.80 -2.25
N LEU A 105 -3.29 6.88 -1.31
CA LEU A 105 -4.68 6.50 -1.58
C LEU A 105 -5.30 7.40 -2.64
N GLU A 106 -5.10 8.71 -2.58
CA GLU A 106 -5.59 9.65 -3.61
C GLU A 106 -5.05 9.27 -5.00
N GLN A 107 -3.76 8.98 -5.11
CA GLN A 107 -3.14 8.60 -6.38
C GLN A 107 -3.64 7.25 -6.91
N LEU A 108 -3.96 6.32 -6.01
CA LEU A 108 -4.52 5.01 -6.36
C LEU A 108 -5.98 5.13 -6.85
N GLU A 109 -6.78 6.02 -6.26
CA GLU A 109 -8.13 6.33 -6.74
C GLU A 109 -8.10 6.92 -8.15
N LEU A 110 -7.21 7.90 -8.37
CA LEU A 110 -7.00 8.48 -9.69
C LEU A 110 -6.61 7.40 -10.71
N TYR A 111 -5.67 6.51 -10.34
CA TYR A 111 -5.28 5.39 -11.19
C TYR A 111 -6.45 4.47 -11.56
N TRP A 112 -7.32 4.12 -10.61
CA TRP A 112 -8.48 3.28 -10.88
C TRP A 112 -9.55 3.97 -11.75
N HIS A 113 -9.71 5.29 -11.61
CA HIS A 113 -10.71 6.05 -12.35
C HIS A 113 -10.24 6.45 -13.77
N GLU A 114 -8.97 6.83 -13.91
CA GLU A 114 -8.43 7.42 -15.14
C GLU A 114 -7.51 6.46 -15.91
N GLY A 115 -7.18 5.30 -15.34
CA GLY A 115 -6.24 4.33 -15.91
C GLY A 115 -4.78 4.78 -15.88
N HIS A 116 -4.49 5.94 -15.29
CA HIS A 116 -3.16 6.49 -15.10
C HIS A 116 -3.16 7.42 -13.88
N THR A 117 -1.98 7.76 -13.38
CA THR A 117 -1.80 8.69 -12.27
C THR A 117 -0.46 9.40 -12.42
N ALA A 118 -0.31 10.60 -11.87
CA ALA A 118 0.84 11.45 -12.09
C ALA A 118 1.40 11.99 -10.77
N PHE A 119 2.63 11.59 -10.46
CA PHE A 119 3.35 12.05 -9.27
C PHE A 119 4.25 13.21 -9.64
N THR A 120 4.08 14.34 -8.94
CA THR A 120 4.92 15.53 -9.15
C THR A 120 6.01 15.59 -8.09
N PHE A 121 7.26 15.53 -8.54
CA PHE A 121 8.44 15.71 -7.70
C PHE A 121 9.05 17.09 -7.97
N PRO A 122 8.87 18.07 -7.06
CA PRO A 122 9.40 19.42 -7.28
C PRO A 122 10.92 19.40 -7.16
N GLN A 123 11.60 19.50 -8.31
CA GLN A 123 13.06 19.49 -8.49
C GLN A 123 13.68 18.11 -8.20
N MET A 124 13.92 17.33 -9.26
CA MET A 124 14.75 16.13 -9.20
C MET A 124 16.19 16.50 -9.54
N THR A 125 17.10 16.28 -8.60
CA THR A 125 18.54 16.29 -8.91
C THR A 125 18.98 14.87 -9.18
N LEU A 126 19.61 14.65 -10.34
CA LEU A 126 20.20 13.38 -10.70
C LEU A 126 21.71 13.48 -10.51
N VAL A 127 22.28 12.60 -9.69
CA VAL A 127 23.74 12.53 -9.48
C VAL A 127 24.26 11.27 -10.17
N VAL A 128 25.29 11.44 -11.00
CA VAL A 128 26.00 10.33 -11.63
C VAL A 128 27.31 10.12 -10.89
N VAL A 129 27.51 8.93 -10.35
CA VAL A 129 28.75 8.55 -9.68
C VAL A 129 29.50 7.57 -10.57
N SER A 130 30.69 7.98 -11.03
CA SER A 130 31.62 7.06 -11.71
C SER A 130 32.15 6.04 -10.69
N PRO A 131 32.29 4.76 -11.07
CA PRO A 131 32.84 3.74 -10.18
C PRO A 131 34.37 3.86 -10.03
N GLY A 132 34.97 4.90 -10.63
CA GLY A 132 36.39 5.19 -10.57
C GLY A 132 37.17 4.52 -11.70
N THR A 133 38.44 4.88 -11.83
CA THR A 133 39.33 4.41 -12.92
C THR A 133 39.76 2.95 -12.78
N PHE A 134 39.37 2.27 -11.70
CA PHE A 134 39.81 0.90 -11.37
C PHE A 134 38.66 -0.10 -11.26
N SER A 135 37.46 0.26 -11.73
CA SER A 135 36.29 -0.61 -11.71
C SER A 135 35.72 -0.76 -13.12
N ASP A 136 35.43 -2.00 -13.52
CA ASP A 136 34.72 -2.33 -14.75
C ASP A 136 33.19 -2.20 -14.58
N GLU A 137 32.72 -1.77 -13.41
CA GLU A 137 31.29 -1.56 -13.15
C GLU A 137 30.76 -0.35 -13.92
N THR A 138 29.44 -0.31 -14.16
CA THR A 138 28.80 0.89 -14.70
C THR A 138 28.56 1.90 -13.58
N GLY A 139 28.70 3.19 -13.90
CA GLY A 139 28.38 4.26 -12.94
C GLY A 139 26.91 4.21 -12.51
N THR A 140 26.64 4.75 -11.32
CA THR A 140 25.30 4.70 -10.70
C THR A 140 24.62 6.06 -10.75
N ILE A 141 23.33 6.05 -11.06
CA ILE A 141 22.47 7.24 -11.02
C ILE A 141 21.70 7.22 -9.71
N PHE A 142 21.72 8.36 -9.00
CA PHE A 142 20.93 8.58 -7.79
C PHE A 142 19.92 9.70 -8.04
N VAL A 143 18.68 9.51 -7.61
CA VAL A 143 17.69 10.59 -7.54
C VAL A 143 17.78 11.25 -6.18
N ILE A 144 17.82 12.58 -6.12
CA ILE A 144 17.73 13.31 -4.85
C ILE A 144 16.28 13.66 -4.57
N ALA A 145 15.81 13.30 -3.38
CA ALA A 145 14.51 13.70 -2.86
C ALA A 145 14.68 14.63 -1.67
N LYS A 146 13.94 15.74 -1.62
CA LYS A 146 14.05 16.68 -0.48
C LYS A 146 13.66 16.07 0.88
N ARG A 147 12.78 15.05 0.87
CA ARG A 147 12.27 14.38 2.07
C ARG A 147 12.10 12.88 1.84
N LYS A 148 12.32 12.07 2.88
CA LYS A 148 12.06 10.62 2.87
C LYS A 148 10.62 10.25 2.47
N ALA A 149 9.62 11.07 2.80
CA ALA A 149 8.24 10.84 2.34
C ALA A 149 8.09 10.88 0.80
N LYS A 150 8.87 11.71 0.10
CA LYS A 150 8.88 11.72 -1.37
C LYS A 150 9.61 10.51 -1.95
N GLU A 151 10.62 9.99 -1.25
CA GLU A 151 11.20 8.70 -1.62
C GLU A 151 10.13 7.60 -1.55
N PHE A 152 9.29 7.58 -0.49
CA PHE A 152 8.17 6.62 -0.41
C PHE A 152 7.23 6.71 -1.61
N GLU A 153 6.75 7.92 -1.96
CA GLU A 153 5.91 8.12 -3.14
C GLU A 153 6.60 7.62 -4.42
N TYR A 154 7.89 7.90 -4.59
CA TYR A 154 8.67 7.42 -5.71
C TYR A 154 8.73 5.88 -5.76
N ARG A 155 8.95 5.20 -4.62
CA ARG A 155 8.90 3.73 -4.55
C ARG A 155 7.52 3.19 -4.90
N PHE A 156 6.48 3.85 -4.42
CA PHE A 156 5.10 3.46 -4.69
C PHE A 156 4.75 3.57 -6.19
N VAL A 157 5.27 4.57 -6.91
CA VAL A 157 5.10 4.68 -8.37
C VAL A 157 5.61 3.44 -9.08
N HIS A 158 6.83 2.97 -8.76
CA HIS A 158 7.41 1.78 -9.37
C HIS A 158 6.64 0.52 -9.03
N LEU A 159 6.17 0.41 -7.78
CA LEU A 159 5.31 -0.68 -7.34
C LEU A 159 3.99 -0.70 -8.11
N LEU A 160 3.36 0.47 -8.30
CA LEU A 160 2.12 0.62 -9.06
C LEU A 160 2.33 0.29 -10.54
N ALA A 161 3.44 0.70 -11.15
CA ALA A 161 3.76 0.36 -12.54
C ALA A 161 3.86 -1.16 -12.77
N GLN A 162 4.34 -1.91 -11.78
CA GLN A 162 4.47 -3.37 -11.88
C GLN A 162 3.19 -4.13 -11.52
N SER A 163 2.44 -3.62 -10.53
CA SER A 163 1.40 -4.40 -9.85
C SER A 163 0.01 -3.79 -9.98
N GLY A 164 -0.12 -2.58 -10.53
CA GLY A 164 -1.33 -1.76 -10.49
C GLY A 164 -2.56 -2.43 -11.11
N ASP A 165 -2.38 -3.19 -12.18
CA ASP A 165 -3.46 -3.97 -12.83
C ASP A 165 -4.12 -5.00 -11.88
N TYR A 166 -3.38 -5.45 -10.88
CA TYR A 166 -3.81 -6.45 -9.92
C TYR A 166 -4.23 -5.81 -8.58
N ILE A 167 -3.91 -4.55 -8.33
CA ILE A 167 -4.37 -3.85 -7.13
C ILE A 167 -5.83 -3.43 -7.34
N ARG A 168 -6.75 -3.97 -6.53
CA ARG A 168 -8.20 -3.79 -6.68
C ARG A 168 -8.85 -3.40 -5.35
N ARG A 169 -10.02 -2.76 -5.44
CA ARG A 169 -10.93 -2.56 -4.30
C ARG A 169 -12.10 -3.54 -4.37
N CYS A 170 -12.32 -4.29 -3.31
CA CYS A 170 -13.44 -5.22 -3.23
C CYS A 170 -14.76 -4.45 -3.15
N PRO A 171 -15.73 -4.68 -4.05
CA PRO A 171 -16.99 -3.94 -4.06
C PRO A 171 -17.92 -4.29 -2.89
N GLU A 172 -17.61 -5.38 -2.15
CA GLU A 172 -18.46 -5.90 -1.08
C GLU A 172 -17.96 -5.54 0.32
N CYS A 173 -16.67 -5.26 0.50
CA CYS A 173 -16.11 -4.88 1.80
C CYS A 173 -15.12 -3.71 1.75
N ALA A 174 -14.98 -3.06 0.59
CA ALA A 174 -14.04 -1.95 0.33
C ALA A 174 -12.54 -2.25 0.56
N LYS A 175 -12.19 -3.49 0.96
CA LYS A 175 -10.80 -3.90 1.15
C LYS A 175 -10.01 -3.72 -0.15
N ILE A 176 -8.86 -3.05 -0.06
CA ILE A 176 -7.85 -2.99 -1.11
C ILE A 176 -7.01 -4.27 -1.04
N TYR A 177 -6.84 -4.97 -2.16
CA TYR A 177 -6.16 -6.25 -2.21
C TYR A 177 -5.40 -6.44 -3.51
N LEU A 178 -4.40 -7.31 -3.49
CA LEU A 178 -3.72 -7.80 -4.68
C LEU A 178 -4.50 -9.00 -5.22
N ALA A 179 -5.00 -8.88 -6.45
CA ALA A 179 -5.70 -9.93 -7.15
C ALA A 179 -4.71 -10.96 -7.70
N ILE A 180 -5.09 -12.25 -7.68
CA ILE A 180 -4.31 -13.31 -8.33
C ILE A 180 -4.54 -13.27 -9.85
N ARG A 181 -5.74 -12.86 -10.26
CA ARG A 181 -6.15 -12.75 -11.68
C ARG A 181 -6.74 -11.38 -11.95
N ARG A 182 -6.55 -10.88 -13.17
CA ARG A 182 -7.07 -9.56 -13.60
C ARG A 182 -8.59 -9.42 -13.48
N ASP A 183 -9.32 -10.52 -13.60
CA ASP A 183 -10.78 -10.61 -13.54
C ASP A 183 -11.34 -10.86 -12.12
N GLN A 184 -10.47 -11.02 -11.13
CA GLN A 184 -10.89 -11.28 -9.76
C GLN A 184 -11.53 -10.01 -9.18
N LEU A 185 -12.85 -10.05 -9.02
CA LEU A 185 -13.67 -8.94 -8.52
C LEU A 185 -13.73 -8.83 -6.99
N TYR A 186 -13.50 -9.92 -6.25
CA TYR A 186 -13.64 -9.94 -4.80
C TYR A 186 -12.34 -10.35 -4.12
N CYS A 187 -12.05 -9.75 -2.98
CA CYS A 187 -10.82 -10.03 -2.23
C CYS A 187 -10.73 -11.49 -1.75
N GLN A 188 -11.87 -12.14 -1.50
CA GLN A 188 -11.95 -13.50 -0.97
C GLN A 188 -13.24 -14.21 -1.42
N PRO A 189 -13.23 -15.56 -1.48
CA PRO A 189 -14.43 -16.36 -1.78
C PRO A 189 -15.62 -16.04 -0.86
N ARG A 190 -15.37 -15.68 0.40
CA ARG A 190 -16.42 -15.27 1.35
C ARG A 190 -17.22 -14.07 0.86
N CYS A 191 -16.54 -13.03 0.33
CA CYS A 191 -17.22 -11.85 -0.22
C CYS A 191 -18.02 -12.22 -1.47
N GLN A 192 -17.45 -13.01 -2.37
CA GLN A 192 -18.14 -13.50 -3.56
C GLN A 192 -19.41 -14.29 -3.21
N ASN A 193 -19.32 -15.23 -2.27
CA ASN A 193 -20.45 -16.06 -1.83
C ASN A 193 -21.53 -15.21 -1.15
N ARG A 194 -21.15 -14.19 -0.38
CA ARG A 194 -22.09 -13.26 0.25
C ARG A 194 -22.92 -12.50 -0.80
N VAL A 195 -22.27 -12.00 -1.86
CA VAL A 195 -22.95 -11.35 -2.98
C VAL A 195 -23.84 -12.33 -3.75
N ALA A 196 -23.33 -13.52 -4.07
CA ALA A 196 -24.09 -14.54 -4.78
C ALA A 196 -25.36 -14.96 -4.01
N ALA A 197 -25.24 -15.18 -2.70
CA ALA A 197 -26.36 -15.53 -1.84
C ALA A 197 -27.40 -14.39 -1.73
N ARG A 198 -26.94 -13.13 -1.68
CA ARG A 198 -27.83 -11.95 -1.71
C ARG A 198 -28.62 -11.90 -3.02
N LYS A 199 -27.94 -12.02 -4.17
CA LYS A 199 -28.57 -12.03 -5.50
C LYS A 199 -29.59 -13.17 -5.65
N TRP A 200 -29.26 -14.38 -5.17
CA TRP A 200 -30.19 -15.51 -5.19
C TRP A 200 -31.44 -15.29 -4.33
N ARG A 201 -31.31 -14.66 -3.15
CA ARG A 201 -32.46 -14.31 -2.31
C ARG A 201 -33.35 -13.26 -2.97
N GLU A 202 -32.75 -12.28 -3.65
CA GLU A 202 -33.47 -11.22 -4.37
C GLU A 202 -34.21 -11.74 -5.61
N SER A 203 -33.59 -12.66 -6.37
CA SER A 203 -34.26 -13.29 -7.52
C SER A 203 -35.47 -14.10 -7.05
N ARG A 204 -35.34 -14.91 -5.99
CA ARG A 204 -36.47 -15.68 -5.44
C ARG A 204 -37.62 -14.81 -4.95
N LYS A 205 -37.34 -13.66 -4.33
CA LYS A 205 -38.40 -12.71 -3.93
C LYS A 205 -39.13 -12.14 -5.14
N THR A 206 -38.39 -11.89 -6.23
CA THR A 206 -38.95 -11.35 -7.48
C THR A 206 -39.81 -12.41 -8.18
N ASP A 207 -39.35 -13.66 -8.21
CA ASP A 207 -40.09 -14.79 -8.77
C ASP A 207 -41.39 -15.03 -8.00
N GLN A 208 -41.33 -15.12 -6.66
CA GLN A 208 -42.52 -15.26 -5.82
C GLN A 208 -43.52 -14.11 -5.99
N LYS A 209 -43.04 -12.87 -6.11
CA LYS A 209 -43.91 -11.70 -6.34
C LYS A 209 -44.55 -11.77 -7.73
N THR A 210 -43.84 -12.31 -8.72
CA THR A 210 -44.34 -12.48 -10.09
C THR A 210 -45.36 -13.62 -10.16
N GLU A 211 -45.13 -14.73 -9.47
CA GLU A 211 -46.08 -15.84 -9.35
C GLU A 211 -47.37 -15.41 -8.67
N ARG A 212 -47.31 -14.74 -7.50
CA ARG A 212 -48.51 -14.19 -6.82
C ARG A 212 -49.31 -13.25 -7.72
N ARG A 213 -48.64 -12.37 -8.48
CA ARG A 213 -49.30 -11.46 -9.44
C ARG A 213 -50.00 -12.20 -10.58
N LYS A 214 -49.49 -13.37 -11.00
CA LYS A 214 -50.14 -14.21 -12.02
C LYS A 214 -51.36 -14.92 -11.43
N GLU A 215 -51.27 -15.44 -10.22
CA GLU A 215 -52.39 -16.07 -9.50
C GLU A 215 -53.54 -15.08 -9.27
N ASP A 216 -53.26 -13.87 -8.78
CA ASP A 216 -54.26 -12.81 -8.55
C ASP A 216 -55.00 -12.42 -9.84
N ARG A 217 -54.30 -12.38 -10.98
CA ARG A 217 -54.91 -12.09 -12.28
C ARG A 217 -55.78 -13.23 -12.79
N HIS A 218 -55.45 -14.48 -12.47
CA HIS A 218 -56.24 -15.65 -12.86
C HIS A 218 -57.50 -15.81 -12.00
N GLY A 219 -57.42 -15.51 -10.70
CA GLY A 219 -58.58 -15.51 -9.79
C GLY A 219 -59.64 -14.49 -10.18
N LYS A 220 -59.24 -13.30 -10.65
CA LYS A 220 -60.17 -12.22 -11.04
C LYS A 220 -60.99 -12.50 -12.30
N LYS A 221 -60.56 -13.44 -13.15
CA LYS A 221 -61.29 -13.84 -14.37
C LYS A 221 -62.38 -14.90 -14.13
N ARG A 222 -62.40 -15.56 -12.98
CA ARG A 222 -63.35 -16.67 -12.68
C ARG A 222 -64.60 -16.25 -11.91
N GLY A 223 -64.69 -15.00 -11.43
CA GLY A 223 -65.80 -14.50 -10.61
C GLY A 223 -66.84 -13.62 -11.33
N LYS A 224 -66.87 -13.60 -12.66
CA LYS A 224 -67.91 -12.93 -13.46
C LYS A 224 -68.58 -13.97 -14.37
N GLY A 225 -69.52 -14.71 -13.81
CA GLY A 225 -70.41 -15.64 -14.49
C GLY A 225 -71.69 -15.72 -13.69
#